data_AF-A0A1Y5GX84-F1
#
_entry.id   AF-A0A1Y5GX84-F1
#
_cell.length_a   1.000
_cell.length_b   1.000
_cell.length_c   1.000
_cell.angle_alpha   90.00
_cell.angle_beta   90.00
_cell.angle_gamma   90.00
#
_symmetry.space_group_name_H-M   'P 1'
#
loop_
_entity.id
_entity.type
_entity.pdbx_description
1 polymer ?
#
loop_
_entity_poly.entity_id
_entity_poly.type
_entity_poly.pdbx_seq_one_letter_code
_entity_poly.pdbx_strand_id
1 'polypeptide(L)'
;MSAEEKFHVYITGEAIDGHELSAAQELFAEKFKLTTEKVDSVFDSSMPLRVKRGVDFKIATAYRKAILAMGLDSHIEPVVALKANSLVSTPQITTESQSYATIVNPKETSGTATEILYDAPNTVLSQESGGVSMGGWLKCFQVINVLSLVLTTLLFFAGLFLTVMEGLDQEGAEAILVDFVGSLPVVVFCVLILRILSNRSEEVPRRVSRYLNFKFLTTIGVFWLLSVFYYSDIEQPMEVVLGRSIGLLLTMVYCWIWMFYFKRSKRVKEYYSVDGRYHENAGAECASGNDVGVYSQPSNELSSTGKEREFRIPIVAFISPVIMVLIYAGYVVASSTGNDGIFDSLKPVSFNVFLFCELALLAIIVYSKKQLDDFLKLYPVINDRESLVVLRAVLKNNSFSAVLLMFFLGLGALTSIVTIANATDSEGIIVSGLCLLAMGFMAWYTPYEQKVKQLKCTNESLEKELVVILGKWGNKVIAKR
;
A
#
# COMPACT_ATOMS: atom_id res chain seq x y z
N MET A 1 39.23 5.46 -7.30
CA MET A 1 38.32 6.01 -6.27
C MET A 1 38.60 5.24 -5.00
N SER A 2 39.05 5.87 -3.92
CA SER A 2 39.24 5.16 -2.65
C SER A 2 37.87 4.76 -2.11
N ALA A 3 37.74 3.54 -1.60
CA ALA A 3 36.53 3.15 -0.89
C ALA A 3 36.34 4.12 0.28
N GLU A 4 35.18 4.77 0.36
CA GLU A 4 34.84 5.62 1.50
C GLU A 4 34.74 4.72 2.75
N GLU A 5 35.64 4.92 3.71
CA GLU A 5 35.59 4.25 4.99
C GLU A 5 34.29 4.64 5.73
N LYS A 6 33.52 3.63 6.13
CA LYS A 6 32.31 3.80 6.94
C LYS A 6 32.63 3.41 8.38
N PHE A 7 31.92 4.02 9.33
CA PHE A 7 32.14 3.84 10.76
C PHE A 7 30.84 3.46 11.49
N HIS A 8 30.98 2.80 12.63
CA HIS A 8 29.92 2.53 13.60
C HIS A 8 30.17 3.35 14.86
N VAL A 9 29.10 3.88 15.45
CA VAL A 9 29.17 4.65 16.69
C VAL A 9 28.44 3.87 17.78
N TYR A 10 29.10 3.65 18.90
CA TYR A 10 28.57 2.94 20.05
C TYR A 10 28.58 3.82 21.29
N ILE A 11 27.65 3.56 22.20
CA ILE A 11 27.68 4.03 23.59
C ILE A 11 28.12 2.88 24.47
N THR A 12 28.97 3.16 25.45
CA THR A 12 29.49 2.13 26.38
C THR A 12 28.52 1.87 27.54
N GLY A 13 27.56 2.76 27.77
CA GLY A 13 26.66 2.72 28.92
C GLY A 13 27.25 3.32 30.20
N GLU A 14 28.50 3.77 30.15
CA GLU A 14 29.17 4.42 31.27
C GLU A 14 29.05 5.95 31.17
N ALA A 15 28.90 6.61 32.33
CA ALA A 15 28.98 8.07 32.42
C ALA A 15 30.46 8.50 32.44
N ILE A 16 30.75 9.65 31.85
CA ILE A 16 32.08 10.28 31.94
C ILE A 16 32.28 10.79 33.37
N ASP A 17 33.52 10.73 33.88
CA ASP A 17 33.88 11.25 35.20
C ASP A 17 33.28 12.64 35.46
N GLY A 18 32.56 12.76 36.58
CA GLY A 18 31.89 13.99 37.00
C GLY A 18 30.46 14.17 36.49
N HIS A 19 29.93 13.25 35.68
CA HIS A 19 28.52 13.23 35.28
C HIS A 19 27.75 12.11 35.99
N GLU A 20 26.51 12.40 36.40
CA GLU A 20 25.59 11.39 36.92
C GLU A 20 24.91 10.66 35.75
N LEU A 21 24.90 9.32 35.80
CA LEU A 21 24.36 8.49 34.71
C LEU A 21 22.88 8.77 34.42
N SER A 22 22.07 8.98 35.47
CA SER A 22 20.65 9.32 35.38
C SER A 22 20.41 10.61 34.59
N ALA A 23 21.14 11.69 34.93
CA ALA A 23 21.08 12.96 34.22
C ALA A 23 21.55 12.85 32.77
N ALA A 24 22.57 12.02 32.51
CA ALA A 24 23.08 11.76 31.18
C ALA A 24 22.05 11.00 30.30
N GLN A 25 21.31 10.06 30.89
CA GLN A 25 20.21 9.34 30.25
C GLN A 25 19.03 10.27 29.91
N GLU A 26 18.67 11.22 30.78
CA GLU A 26 17.62 12.20 30.49
C GLU A 26 17.98 13.11 29.31
N LEU A 27 19.21 13.63 29.27
CA LEU A 27 19.71 14.43 28.14
C LEU A 27 19.74 13.61 26.85
N PHE A 28 20.09 12.33 26.94
CA PHE A 28 20.03 11.39 25.82
C PHE A 28 18.58 11.20 25.33
N ALA A 29 17.62 11.02 26.23
CA ALA A 29 16.20 10.89 25.91
C ALA A 29 15.69 12.13 25.17
N GLU A 30 15.99 13.33 25.69
CA GLU A 30 15.59 14.60 25.10
C GLU A 30 16.19 14.77 23.69
N LYS A 31 17.50 14.53 23.54
CA LYS A 31 18.21 14.73 22.27
C LYS A 31 17.70 13.82 21.16
N PHE A 32 17.37 12.58 21.49
CA PHE A 32 16.89 11.58 20.54
C PHE A 32 15.36 11.47 20.47
N LYS A 33 14.63 12.29 21.24
CA LYS A 33 13.16 12.28 21.34
C LYS A 33 12.62 10.90 21.71
N LEU A 34 13.31 10.23 22.64
CA LEU A 34 12.89 8.96 23.21
C LEU A 34 12.14 9.21 24.52
N THR A 35 11.23 8.31 24.86
CA THR A 35 10.62 8.28 26.20
C THR A 35 11.63 7.75 27.21
N THR A 36 11.54 8.18 28.47
CA THR A 36 12.42 7.71 29.56
C THR A 36 12.41 6.18 29.65
N GLU A 37 11.23 5.54 29.63
CA GLU A 37 11.08 4.08 29.63
C GLU A 37 11.89 3.36 28.52
N LYS A 38 11.99 3.98 27.33
CA LYS A 38 12.75 3.42 26.22
C LYS A 38 14.25 3.61 26.43
N VAL A 39 14.66 4.70 27.06
CA VAL A 39 16.06 4.93 27.40
C VAL A 39 16.48 3.95 28.49
N ASP A 40 15.68 3.76 29.53
CA ASP A 40 15.94 2.78 30.59
C ASP A 40 16.11 1.37 29.98
N SER A 41 15.17 0.93 29.14
CA SER A 41 15.28 -0.35 28.43
C SER A 41 16.52 -0.46 27.53
N VAL A 42 17.03 0.67 27.00
CA VAL A 42 18.24 0.70 26.19
C VAL A 42 19.49 0.57 27.08
N PHE A 43 19.51 1.22 28.24
CA PHE A 43 20.62 1.15 29.18
C PHE A 43 20.63 -0.14 30.01
N ASP A 44 19.50 -0.82 30.13
CA ASP A 44 19.37 -2.17 30.70
C ASP A 44 19.82 -3.27 29.72
N SER A 45 20.04 -2.94 28.44
CA SER A 45 20.49 -3.89 27.42
C SER A 45 22.02 -4.12 27.46
N SER A 46 22.50 -5.19 26.83
CA SER A 46 23.93 -5.50 26.78
C SER A 46 24.72 -4.37 26.11
N MET A 47 25.62 -3.75 26.86
CA MET A 47 26.56 -2.73 26.37
C MET A 47 27.83 -3.37 25.79
N PRO A 48 28.48 -2.75 24.78
CA PRO A 48 28.16 -1.44 24.19
C PRO A 48 27.01 -1.48 23.16
N LEU A 49 26.14 -0.46 23.19
CA LEU A 49 25.01 -0.34 22.26
C LEU A 49 25.38 0.51 21.03
N ARG A 50 25.08 -0.01 19.85
CA ARG A 50 25.28 0.69 18.58
C ARG A 50 24.21 1.74 18.30
N VAL A 51 24.58 3.02 18.34
CA VAL A 51 23.69 4.16 18.06
C VAL A 51 23.54 4.41 16.56
N LYS A 52 24.62 4.26 15.78
CA LYS A 52 24.58 4.52 14.33
C LYS A 52 25.48 3.59 13.53
N ARG A 53 24.97 3.12 12.38
CA ARG A 53 25.66 2.21 11.47
C ARG A 53 26.05 2.89 10.15
N GLY A 54 27.27 2.62 9.69
CA GLY A 54 27.73 2.87 8.33
C GLY A 54 27.81 4.35 7.94
N VAL A 55 28.28 5.21 8.83
CA VAL A 55 28.36 6.65 8.59
C VAL A 55 29.77 7.10 8.23
N ASP A 56 29.89 8.22 7.52
CA ASP A 56 31.19 8.83 7.23
C ASP A 56 31.86 9.30 8.52
N PHE A 57 33.18 9.33 8.53
CA PHE A 57 33.98 9.73 9.69
C PHE A 57 33.51 11.07 10.29
N LYS A 58 33.24 12.07 9.44
CA LYS A 58 32.77 13.40 9.88
C LYS A 58 31.46 13.32 10.68
N ILE A 59 30.54 12.45 10.26
CA ILE A 59 29.27 12.21 10.94
C ILE A 59 29.51 11.43 12.23
N ALA A 60 30.33 10.37 12.18
CA ALA A 60 30.67 9.56 13.36
C ALA A 60 31.25 10.42 14.50
N THR A 61 32.18 11.32 14.18
CA THR A 61 32.80 12.25 15.14
C THR A 61 31.79 13.26 15.70
N ALA A 62 30.84 13.71 14.88
CA ALA A 62 29.76 14.59 15.35
C ALA A 62 28.83 13.88 16.35
N TYR A 63 28.49 12.61 16.10
CA TYR A 63 27.72 11.80 17.04
C TYR A 63 28.50 11.56 18.33
N ARG A 64 29.77 11.15 18.26
CA ARG A 64 30.63 10.97 19.44
C ARG A 64 30.70 12.25 20.28
N LYS A 65 30.93 13.41 19.66
CA LYS A 65 30.97 14.70 20.36
C LYS A 65 29.63 15.05 21.03
N ALA A 66 28.51 14.74 20.38
CA ALA A 66 27.18 14.96 20.96
C ALA A 66 26.92 14.05 22.16
N ILE A 67 27.34 12.78 22.09
CA ILE A 67 27.21 11.81 23.18
C ILE A 67 28.09 12.22 24.37
N LEU A 68 29.34 12.58 24.12
CA LEU A 68 30.25 13.07 25.17
C LEU A 68 29.72 14.33 25.84
N ALA A 69 29.10 15.25 25.09
CA ALA A 69 28.49 16.47 25.64
C ALA A 69 27.26 16.19 26.53
N MET A 70 26.67 15.01 26.47
CA MET A 70 25.60 14.56 27.35
C MET A 70 26.14 13.84 28.61
N GLY A 71 27.46 13.68 28.74
CA GLY A 71 28.07 12.99 29.88
C GLY A 71 28.16 11.48 29.72
N LEU A 72 28.00 10.93 28.51
CA LEU A 72 28.10 9.50 28.23
C LEU A 72 29.38 9.17 27.44
N ASP A 73 30.01 8.04 27.74
CA ASP A 73 31.17 7.59 26.98
C ASP A 73 30.76 6.87 25.68
N SER A 74 31.59 7.03 24.65
CA SER A 74 31.36 6.47 23.31
C SER A 74 32.64 6.23 22.53
N HIS A 75 32.61 5.13 21.77
CA HIS A 75 33.67 4.76 20.84
C HIS A 75 33.16 4.63 19.41
N ILE A 76 34.10 4.79 18.48
CA ILE A 76 33.87 4.68 17.04
C ILE A 76 34.67 3.49 16.53
N GLU A 77 34.02 2.57 15.84
CA GLU A 77 34.69 1.45 15.17
C GLU A 77 34.66 1.62 13.65
N PRO A 78 35.79 1.44 12.95
CA PRO A 78 35.79 1.37 11.49
C PRO A 78 35.07 0.10 11.04
N VAL A 79 34.23 0.22 10.01
CA VAL A 79 33.68 -0.94 9.32
C VAL A 79 34.80 -1.53 8.50
N VAL A 80 35.42 -2.59 9.02
CA VAL A 80 36.37 -3.38 8.24
C VAL A 80 35.57 -3.94 7.07
N ALA A 81 35.73 -3.33 5.89
CA ALA A 81 35.25 -3.93 4.67
C ALA A 81 35.96 -5.28 4.59
N LEU A 82 35.22 -6.36 4.81
CA LEU A 82 35.66 -7.71 4.48
C LEU A 82 36.04 -7.63 3.01
N LYS A 83 37.33 -7.40 2.73
CA LYS A 83 37.90 -7.62 1.42
C LYS A 83 37.60 -9.07 1.17
N ALA A 84 36.67 -9.33 0.26
CA ALA A 84 36.49 -10.63 -0.33
C ALA A 84 37.86 -10.98 -0.94
N ASN A 85 38.69 -11.64 -0.14
CA ASN A 85 39.97 -12.14 -0.61
C ASN A 85 39.60 -13.19 -1.65
N SER A 86 39.86 -12.83 -2.90
CA SER A 86 39.84 -13.71 -4.06
C SER A 86 40.44 -15.05 -3.68
N LEU A 87 39.65 -16.10 -3.93
CA LEU A 87 40.01 -17.51 -3.86
C LEU A 87 41.48 -17.73 -4.23
N VAL A 88 42.26 -18.15 -3.24
CA VAL A 88 43.58 -18.75 -3.44
C VAL A 88 43.35 -20.05 -4.21
N SER A 89 43.99 -20.12 -5.38
CA SER A 89 44.13 -21.31 -6.20
C SER A 89 44.78 -22.45 -5.39
N THR A 90 44.09 -23.57 -5.33
CA THR A 90 44.58 -24.87 -4.84
C THR A 90 45.87 -25.26 -5.57
N PRO A 91 46.99 -25.55 -4.87
CA PRO A 91 48.06 -26.34 -5.43
C PRO A 91 47.80 -27.83 -5.17
N GLN A 92 47.69 -28.62 -6.24
CA GLN A 92 48.02 -30.04 -6.18
C GLN A 92 49.49 -30.18 -5.77
N ILE A 93 49.80 -31.04 -4.80
CA ILE A 93 50.99 -31.92 -4.82
C ILE A 93 50.81 -33.08 -3.82
N THR A 94 51.30 -34.21 -4.30
CA THR A 94 51.45 -35.57 -3.81
C THR A 94 52.26 -35.78 -2.52
N THR A 95 51.83 -36.80 -1.77
CA THR A 95 52.55 -37.87 -1.03
C THR A 95 53.95 -37.64 -0.39
N GLU A 96 54.03 -38.13 0.86
CA GLU A 96 55.17 -38.71 1.62
C GLU A 96 55.91 -37.89 2.71
N SER A 97 55.87 -38.47 3.92
CA SER A 97 57.00 -38.75 4.85
C SER A 97 57.19 -37.92 6.15
N GLN A 98 57.15 -38.67 7.27
CA GLN A 98 57.87 -38.55 8.56
C GLN A 98 57.54 -37.35 9.49
N SER A 99 56.90 -37.57 10.65
CA SER A 99 57.45 -38.08 11.93
C SER A 99 58.53 -37.19 12.56
N TYR A 100 58.20 -36.48 13.64
CA TYR A 100 58.83 -36.62 14.96
C TYR A 100 57.87 -36.15 16.06
N ALA A 101 57.77 -36.95 17.11
CA ALA A 101 57.03 -36.68 18.34
C ALA A 101 57.77 -35.68 19.24
N THR A 102 57.04 -34.90 20.04
CA THR A 102 57.44 -34.63 21.44
C THR A 102 56.21 -34.54 22.32
N ILE A 103 56.19 -35.44 23.27
CA ILE A 103 55.24 -35.62 24.37
C ILE A 103 55.48 -34.53 25.41
N VAL A 104 54.46 -33.75 25.77
CA VAL A 104 54.31 -33.16 27.11
C VAL A 104 52.82 -33.06 27.46
N ASN A 105 52.39 -33.91 28.40
CA ASN A 105 51.30 -33.68 29.36
C ASN A 105 51.70 -34.52 30.60
N PRO A 106 51.32 -34.16 31.85
CA PRO A 106 50.19 -33.31 32.23
C PRO A 106 50.51 -32.29 33.35
N LYS A 107 49.63 -31.29 33.54
CA LYS A 107 49.38 -30.73 34.87
C LYS A 107 47.90 -30.50 35.05
N GLU A 108 47.28 -31.42 35.78
CA GLU A 108 45.97 -31.24 36.39
C GLU A 108 46.03 -30.05 37.35
N THR A 109 45.22 -29.04 37.07
CA THR A 109 44.75 -28.12 38.10
C THR A 109 43.24 -28.10 37.98
N SER A 110 42.63 -28.80 38.94
CA SER A 110 41.24 -28.66 39.35
C SER A 110 40.92 -27.18 39.57
N GLY A 111 40.20 -26.60 38.63
CA GLY A 111 39.59 -25.28 38.72
C GLY A 111 38.46 -25.26 37.72
N THR A 112 37.26 -25.57 38.19
CA THR A 112 36.00 -25.56 37.45
C THR A 112 35.79 -24.19 36.81
N ALA A 113 36.26 -24.04 35.57
CA ALA A 113 35.85 -22.97 34.68
C ALA A 113 34.45 -23.34 34.16
N THR A 114 33.43 -22.85 34.85
CA THR A 114 32.09 -22.72 34.28
C THR A 114 32.19 -21.80 33.08
N GLU A 115 32.27 -22.40 31.89
CA GLU A 115 32.03 -21.75 30.62
C GLU A 115 30.53 -21.41 30.58
N ILE A 116 30.19 -20.21 31.05
CA ILE A 116 28.83 -19.68 30.94
C ILE A 116 28.66 -19.26 29.48
N LEU A 117 28.14 -20.19 28.68
CA LEU A 117 27.59 -19.93 27.35
C LEU A 117 26.38 -19.01 27.53
N TYR A 118 26.61 -17.70 27.50
CA TYR A 118 25.52 -16.73 27.40
C TYR A 118 24.94 -16.82 25.99
N ASP A 119 23.79 -17.47 25.86
CA ASP A 119 22.87 -17.22 24.75
C ASP A 119 22.54 -15.72 24.79
N ALA A 120 23.18 -14.97 23.90
CA ALA A 120 22.89 -13.56 23.73
C ALA A 120 21.38 -13.44 23.48
N PRO A 121 20.64 -12.65 24.29
CA PRO A 121 19.25 -12.41 24.01
C PRO A 121 19.20 -11.81 22.60
N ASN A 122 18.56 -12.54 21.68
CA ASN A 122 18.18 -12.07 20.37
C ASN A 122 17.29 -10.84 20.59
N THR A 123 17.92 -9.70 20.84
CA THR A 123 17.34 -8.38 20.76
C THR A 123 17.06 -8.21 19.28
N VAL A 124 15.90 -8.73 18.90
CA VAL A 124 15.08 -8.25 17.81
C VAL A 124 14.75 -6.80 18.16
N LEU A 125 15.77 -5.94 18.12
CA LEU A 125 15.62 -4.56 17.71
C LEU A 125 14.95 -4.73 16.37
N SER A 126 13.64 -4.58 16.43
CA SER A 126 12.76 -4.56 15.29
C SER A 126 13.48 -3.70 14.30
N GLN A 127 14.04 -4.33 13.28
CA GLN A 127 14.45 -3.68 12.08
C GLN A 127 13.11 -3.22 11.53
N GLU A 128 12.59 -2.11 12.09
CA GLU A 128 11.68 -1.22 11.41
C GLU A 128 12.42 -1.03 10.12
N SER A 129 12.00 -1.80 9.12
CA SER A 129 12.42 -1.66 7.76
C SER A 129 12.23 -0.17 7.55
N GLY A 130 13.33 0.58 7.59
CA GLY A 130 13.38 2.02 7.44
C GLY A 130 13.05 2.27 5.98
N GLY A 131 11.83 1.90 5.61
CA GLY A 131 11.36 1.77 4.28
C GLY A 131 11.27 3.18 3.84
N VAL A 132 12.28 3.60 3.07
CA VAL A 132 12.47 4.95 2.55
C VAL A 132 11.08 5.54 2.34
N SER A 133 10.70 6.46 3.21
CA SER A 133 9.32 6.96 3.19
C SER A 133 9.14 7.70 1.86
N MET A 134 7.98 7.53 1.22
CA MET A 134 7.67 8.24 -0.02
C MET A 134 7.83 9.73 0.25
N GLY A 135 8.83 10.39 -0.36
CA GLY A 135 9.26 11.74 0.02
C GLY A 135 9.12 12.74 -1.13
N GLY A 136 8.92 14.02 -0.78
CA GLY A 136 9.03 15.16 -1.70
C GLY A 136 8.04 15.13 -2.87
N TRP A 137 8.55 15.39 -4.07
CA TRP A 137 7.79 15.52 -5.32
C TRP A 137 6.88 14.32 -5.65
N LEU A 138 7.24 13.11 -5.23
CA LEU A 138 6.41 11.92 -5.48
C LEU A 138 5.12 11.93 -4.64
N LYS A 139 5.18 12.44 -3.39
CA LYS A 139 3.99 12.73 -2.58
C LYS A 139 3.17 13.85 -3.19
N CYS A 140 3.81 14.92 -3.66
CA CYS A 140 3.14 16.03 -4.34
C CYS A 140 2.34 15.52 -5.56
N PHE A 141 2.95 14.67 -6.40
CA PHE A 141 2.26 14.03 -7.51
C PHE A 141 1.03 13.23 -7.08
N GLN A 142 1.18 12.41 -6.03
CA GLN A 142 0.08 11.63 -5.49
C GLN A 142 -1.06 12.54 -5.01
N VAL A 143 -0.74 13.59 -4.24
CA VAL A 143 -1.71 14.57 -3.75
C VAL A 143 -2.41 15.27 -4.91
N ILE A 144 -1.69 15.67 -5.95
CA ILE A 144 -2.30 16.32 -7.13
C ILE A 144 -3.27 15.36 -7.83
N ASN A 145 -2.91 14.09 -8.05
CA ASN A 145 -3.84 13.13 -8.68
C ASN A 145 -5.08 12.86 -7.81
N VAL A 146 -4.93 12.78 -6.49
CA VAL A 146 -6.07 12.66 -5.55
C VAL A 146 -6.94 13.91 -5.60
N LEU A 147 -6.32 15.09 -5.57
CA LEU A 147 -7.02 16.37 -5.63
C LEU A 147 -7.76 16.53 -6.96
N SER A 148 -7.14 16.19 -8.08
CA SER A 148 -7.80 16.19 -9.40
C SER A 148 -9.01 15.25 -9.41
N LEU A 149 -8.89 14.06 -8.83
CA LEU A 149 -10.01 13.12 -8.75
C LEU A 149 -11.16 13.70 -7.90
N VAL A 150 -10.85 14.24 -6.72
CA VAL A 150 -11.85 14.86 -5.84
C VAL A 150 -12.50 16.07 -6.50
N LEU A 151 -11.73 16.97 -7.11
CA LEU A 151 -12.25 18.17 -7.77
C LEU A 151 -13.09 17.82 -8.99
N THR A 152 -12.66 16.90 -9.85
CA THR A 152 -13.46 16.47 -11.01
C THR A 152 -14.77 15.84 -10.57
N THR A 153 -14.74 14.97 -9.56
CA THR A 153 -15.95 14.37 -9.00
C THR A 153 -16.86 15.43 -8.36
N LEU A 154 -16.31 16.38 -7.61
CA LEU A 154 -17.07 17.45 -6.99
C LEU A 154 -17.69 18.40 -8.01
N LEU A 155 -16.94 18.78 -9.06
CA LEU A 155 -17.45 19.62 -10.15
C LEU A 155 -18.55 18.91 -10.93
N PHE A 156 -18.42 17.60 -11.17
CA PHE A 156 -19.47 16.79 -11.77
C PHE A 156 -20.75 16.81 -10.92
N PHE A 157 -20.64 16.54 -9.62
CA PHE A 157 -21.79 16.58 -8.74
C PHE A 157 -22.36 17.98 -8.56
N ALA A 158 -21.53 19.03 -8.57
CA ALA A 158 -21.97 20.41 -8.52
C ALA A 158 -22.73 20.79 -9.78
N GLY A 159 -22.24 20.41 -10.96
CA GLY A 159 -22.95 20.57 -12.23
C GLY A 159 -24.29 19.85 -12.21
N LEU A 160 -24.30 18.58 -11.80
CA LEU A 160 -25.51 17.78 -11.66
C LEU A 160 -26.49 18.41 -10.64
N PHE A 161 -25.99 18.96 -9.55
CA PHE A 161 -26.81 19.66 -8.55
C PHE A 161 -27.40 20.96 -9.10
N LEU A 162 -26.61 21.78 -9.80
CA LEU A 162 -27.11 23.02 -10.41
C LEU A 162 -28.16 22.72 -11.48
N THR A 163 -27.90 21.73 -12.33
CA THR A 163 -28.86 21.16 -13.28
C THR A 163 -30.19 20.81 -12.66
N VAL A 164 -30.12 20.15 -11.51
CA VAL A 164 -31.27 19.70 -10.78
C VAL A 164 -32.03 20.89 -10.18
N MET A 165 -31.32 21.86 -9.60
CA MET A 165 -31.91 23.01 -8.92
C MET A 165 -32.56 24.01 -9.89
N GLU A 166 -32.01 24.18 -11.08
CA GLU A 166 -32.51 25.15 -12.07
C GLU A 166 -33.63 24.59 -12.96
N GLY A 167 -33.88 23.28 -12.93
CA GLY A 167 -34.94 22.65 -13.74
C GLY A 167 -34.59 22.71 -15.22
N LEU A 168 -33.63 21.89 -15.64
CA LEU A 168 -32.98 22.05 -16.93
C LEU A 168 -33.86 21.80 -18.16
N ASP A 169 -33.62 22.61 -19.19
CA ASP A 169 -33.89 22.25 -20.57
C ASP A 169 -32.91 21.16 -21.05
N GLN A 170 -33.25 20.51 -22.16
CA GLN A 170 -32.46 19.40 -22.70
C GLN A 170 -30.99 19.80 -22.99
N GLU A 171 -30.77 21.07 -23.34
CA GLU A 171 -29.46 21.59 -23.75
C GLU A 171 -28.44 21.57 -22.60
N GLY A 172 -28.79 22.00 -21.38
CA GLY A 172 -27.81 21.98 -20.29
C GLY A 172 -27.51 20.56 -19.77
N ALA A 173 -28.45 19.62 -19.91
CA ALA A 173 -28.21 18.22 -19.54
C ALA A 173 -27.19 17.58 -20.48
N GLU A 174 -27.30 17.87 -21.78
CA GLU A 174 -26.32 17.48 -22.79
C GLU A 174 -24.95 18.11 -22.52
N ALA A 175 -24.89 19.39 -22.16
CA ALA A 175 -23.64 20.08 -21.85
C ALA A 175 -22.88 19.42 -20.69
N ILE A 176 -23.57 19.02 -19.62
CA ILE A 176 -22.95 18.35 -18.47
C ILE A 176 -22.51 16.94 -18.80
N LEU A 177 -23.28 16.22 -19.61
CA LEU A 177 -22.89 14.90 -20.08
C LEU A 177 -21.62 14.99 -20.95
N VAL A 178 -21.52 16.00 -21.81
CA VAL A 178 -20.31 16.29 -22.60
C VAL A 178 -19.12 16.60 -21.70
N ASP A 179 -19.28 17.45 -20.69
CA ASP A 179 -18.20 17.76 -19.74
C ASP A 179 -17.78 16.53 -18.93
N PHE A 180 -18.73 15.70 -18.53
CA PHE A 180 -18.46 14.44 -17.85
C PHE A 180 -17.64 13.50 -18.74
N VAL A 181 -18.07 13.27 -19.99
CA VAL A 181 -17.36 12.45 -20.98
C VAL A 181 -15.95 13.00 -21.23
N GLY A 182 -15.81 14.33 -21.33
CA GLY A 182 -14.51 15.00 -21.45
C GLY A 182 -13.59 14.76 -20.25
N SER A 183 -14.16 14.62 -19.05
CA SER A 183 -13.43 14.41 -17.81
C SER A 183 -13.07 12.94 -17.51
N LEU A 184 -13.73 11.97 -18.16
CA LEU A 184 -13.53 10.54 -17.93
C LEU A 184 -12.06 10.09 -18.04
N PRO A 185 -11.27 10.51 -19.07
CA PRO A 185 -9.86 10.15 -19.14
C PRO A 185 -9.09 10.61 -17.89
N VAL A 186 -9.38 11.80 -17.38
CA VAL A 186 -8.71 12.33 -16.19
C VAL A 186 -8.97 11.42 -14.98
N VAL A 187 -10.23 11.06 -14.73
CA VAL A 187 -10.62 10.20 -13.61
C VAL A 187 -9.97 8.81 -13.74
N VAL A 188 -10.13 8.16 -14.89
CA VAL A 188 -9.63 6.80 -15.14
C VAL A 188 -8.11 6.74 -14.95
N PHE A 189 -7.35 7.66 -15.57
CA PHE A 189 -5.90 7.63 -15.47
C PHE A 189 -5.39 8.07 -14.09
N CYS A 190 -6.06 8.97 -13.38
CA CYS A 190 -5.72 9.29 -12.00
C CYS A 190 -5.84 8.05 -11.10
N VAL A 191 -6.92 7.27 -11.22
CA VAL A 191 -7.10 6.01 -10.47
C VAL A 191 -6.01 4.99 -10.82
N LEU A 192 -5.73 4.77 -12.11
CA LEU A 192 -4.71 3.83 -12.57
C LEU A 192 -3.30 4.21 -12.07
N ILE A 193 -2.96 5.49 -12.14
CA ILE A 193 -1.68 6.02 -11.65
C ILE A 193 -1.57 5.83 -10.13
N LEU A 194 -2.59 6.23 -9.36
CA LEU A 194 -2.59 6.07 -7.91
C LEU A 194 -2.45 4.60 -7.49
N ARG A 195 -3.10 3.68 -8.21
CA ARG A 195 -2.98 2.24 -8.00
C ARG A 195 -1.56 1.75 -8.23
N ILE A 196 -0.92 2.16 -9.32
CA ILE A 196 0.45 1.77 -9.65
C ILE A 196 1.48 2.36 -8.68
N LEU A 197 1.34 3.62 -8.27
CA LEU A 197 2.24 4.27 -7.32
C LEU A 197 2.29 3.56 -5.96
N SER A 198 1.22 2.84 -5.62
CA SER A 198 1.13 2.09 -4.38
C SER A 198 1.96 0.79 -4.38
N ASN A 199 2.48 0.37 -5.54
CA ASN A 199 3.38 -0.78 -5.63
C ASN A 199 4.83 -0.29 -5.63
N ARG A 200 5.72 -0.99 -4.93
CA ARG A 200 7.17 -0.73 -4.96
C ARG A 200 7.82 -1.71 -5.93
N SER A 201 7.76 -1.43 -7.23
CA SER A 201 8.52 -2.20 -8.21
C SER A 201 9.31 -1.29 -9.13
N GLU A 202 10.45 -1.77 -9.62
CA GLU A 202 11.35 -1.00 -10.49
C GLU A 202 10.68 -0.59 -11.81
N GLU A 203 9.63 -1.31 -12.23
CA GLU A 203 8.85 -0.99 -13.43
C GLU A 203 7.88 0.18 -13.24
N VAL A 204 7.55 0.56 -12.00
CA VAL A 204 6.53 1.58 -11.70
C VAL A 204 6.77 2.90 -12.44
N PRO A 205 7.98 3.50 -12.44
CA PRO A 205 8.22 4.74 -13.16
C PRO A 205 7.95 4.64 -14.66
N ARG A 206 8.29 3.50 -15.28
CA ARG A 206 8.05 3.24 -16.71
C ARG A 206 6.55 3.10 -17.00
N ARG A 207 5.81 2.40 -16.12
CA ARG A 207 4.35 2.23 -16.25
C ARG A 207 3.61 3.56 -16.02
N VAL A 208 3.99 4.35 -15.01
CA VAL A 208 3.42 5.69 -14.76
C VAL A 208 3.67 6.61 -15.95
N SER A 209 4.89 6.63 -16.50
CA SER A 209 5.22 7.42 -17.69
C SER A 209 4.36 7.02 -18.90
N ARG A 210 4.13 5.72 -19.10
CA ARG A 210 3.25 5.20 -20.15
C ARG A 210 1.79 5.64 -19.94
N TYR A 211 1.28 5.57 -18.71
CA TYR A 211 -0.08 6.02 -18.39
C TYR A 211 -0.26 7.54 -18.53
N LEU A 212 0.75 8.34 -18.20
CA LEU A 212 0.70 9.79 -18.47
C LEU A 212 0.65 10.08 -19.98
N ASN A 213 1.38 9.31 -20.79
CA ASN A 213 1.31 9.45 -22.25
C ASN A 213 -0.05 9.01 -22.81
N PHE A 214 -0.60 7.89 -22.34
CA PHE A 214 -1.96 7.48 -22.72
C PHE A 214 -3.01 8.47 -22.26
N LYS A 215 -2.91 8.99 -21.03
CA LYS A 215 -3.78 10.07 -20.52
C LYS A 215 -3.77 11.26 -21.47
N PHE A 216 -2.59 11.70 -21.87
CA PHE A 216 -2.41 12.79 -22.82
C PHE A 216 -3.10 12.50 -24.16
N LEU A 217 -2.80 11.36 -24.80
CA LEU A 217 -3.36 11.00 -26.10
C LEU A 217 -4.88 10.84 -26.05
N THR A 218 -5.41 10.18 -25.01
CA THR A 218 -6.86 9.99 -24.85
C THR A 218 -7.56 11.32 -24.58
N THR A 219 -6.97 12.23 -23.79
CA THR A 219 -7.58 13.54 -23.55
C THR A 219 -7.65 14.36 -24.84
N ILE A 220 -6.60 14.36 -25.66
CA ILE A 220 -6.60 15.02 -26.98
C ILE A 220 -7.62 14.37 -27.91
N GLY A 221 -7.67 13.04 -27.96
CA GLY A 221 -8.62 12.31 -28.80
C GLY A 221 -10.07 12.59 -28.43
N VAL A 222 -10.40 12.58 -27.13
CA VAL A 222 -11.74 12.93 -26.63
C VAL A 222 -12.05 14.39 -26.90
N PHE A 223 -11.11 15.30 -26.65
CA PHE A 223 -11.31 16.72 -26.96
C PHE A 223 -11.58 16.95 -28.45
N TRP A 224 -10.79 16.34 -29.33
CA TRP A 224 -10.97 16.45 -30.78
C TRP A 224 -12.30 15.86 -31.23
N LEU A 225 -12.68 14.68 -30.70
CA LEU A 225 -13.95 14.03 -30.99
C LEU A 225 -15.14 14.90 -30.54
N LEU A 226 -15.11 15.42 -29.32
CA LEU A 226 -16.12 16.38 -28.85
C LEU A 226 -16.13 17.64 -29.72
N SER A 227 -14.97 18.09 -30.20
CA SER A 227 -14.90 19.27 -31.06
C SER A 227 -15.50 19.07 -32.43
N VAL A 228 -15.32 17.89 -33.01
CA VAL A 228 -15.87 17.56 -34.32
C VAL A 228 -17.36 17.26 -34.25
N PHE A 229 -17.83 16.53 -33.25
CA PHE A 229 -19.23 16.06 -33.20
C PHE A 229 -20.17 16.99 -32.44
N TYR A 230 -19.67 17.77 -31.48
CA TYR A 230 -20.53 18.59 -30.62
C TYR A 230 -20.38 20.09 -30.91
N TYR A 231 -19.21 20.56 -31.34
CA TYR A 231 -19.01 21.99 -31.68
C TYR A 231 -19.19 22.31 -33.15
N SER A 232 -19.38 21.34 -34.05
CA SER A 232 -19.68 21.63 -35.45
C SER A 232 -21.05 22.26 -35.64
N ASP A 233 -22.01 21.86 -34.80
CA ASP A 233 -23.44 22.15 -35.00
C ASP A 233 -23.97 23.25 -34.08
N ILE A 234 -23.22 23.59 -33.02
CA ILE A 234 -23.63 24.57 -32.01
C ILE A 234 -22.70 25.79 -32.12
N GLU A 235 -23.26 26.97 -32.41
CA GLU A 235 -22.56 28.26 -32.30
C GLU A 235 -22.23 28.54 -30.82
N GLN A 236 -21.18 27.89 -30.31
CA GLN A 236 -20.72 28.08 -28.95
C GLN A 236 -20.03 29.46 -28.83
N PRO A 237 -20.26 30.19 -27.73
CA PRO A 237 -19.53 31.43 -27.48
C PRO A 237 -18.02 31.13 -27.41
N MET A 238 -17.22 31.98 -28.05
CA MET A 238 -15.75 31.83 -28.17
C MET A 238 -15.06 31.63 -26.81
N GLU A 239 -15.64 32.16 -25.74
CA GLU A 239 -15.16 32.00 -24.37
C GLU A 239 -15.15 30.54 -23.89
N VAL A 240 -16.17 29.75 -24.23
CA VAL A 240 -16.27 28.34 -23.82
C VAL A 240 -15.21 27.50 -24.53
N VAL A 241 -15.03 27.72 -25.84
CA VAL A 241 -14.00 27.06 -26.65
C VAL A 241 -12.61 27.40 -26.13
N LEU A 242 -12.36 28.67 -25.79
CA LEU A 242 -11.09 29.13 -25.24
C LEU A 242 -10.82 28.51 -23.86
N GLY A 243 -11.82 28.50 -22.97
CA GLY A 243 -11.70 27.90 -21.63
C GLY A 243 -11.34 26.42 -21.69
N ARG A 244 -12.01 25.64 -22.55
CA ARG A 244 -11.72 24.21 -22.74
C ARG A 244 -10.32 23.99 -23.35
N SER A 245 -9.90 24.86 -24.27
CA SER A 245 -8.55 24.81 -24.86
C SER A 245 -7.45 25.09 -23.83
N ILE A 246 -7.67 26.03 -22.92
CA ILE A 246 -6.76 26.30 -21.80
C ILE A 246 -6.67 25.09 -20.87
N GLY A 247 -7.81 24.47 -20.53
CA GLY A 247 -7.85 23.24 -19.73
C GLY A 247 -7.06 22.09 -20.35
N LEU A 248 -7.16 21.92 -21.68
CA LEU A 248 -6.36 20.96 -22.42
C LEU A 248 -4.86 21.29 -22.32
N LEU A 249 -4.47 22.54 -22.58
CA LEU A 249 -3.07 22.99 -22.52
C LEU A 249 -2.47 22.77 -21.13
N LEU A 250 -3.20 23.09 -20.05
CA LEU A 250 -2.76 22.81 -18.68
C LEU A 250 -2.57 21.32 -18.42
N THR A 251 -3.46 20.48 -18.96
CA THR A 251 -3.33 19.01 -18.88
C THR A 251 -2.10 18.51 -19.63
N MET A 252 -1.79 19.10 -20.80
CA MET A 252 -0.59 18.78 -21.57
C MET A 252 0.69 19.14 -20.81
N VAL A 253 0.76 20.36 -20.25
CA VAL A 253 1.90 20.82 -19.44
C VAL A 253 2.08 19.92 -18.21
N TYR A 254 0.99 19.59 -17.51
CA TYR A 254 0.99 18.66 -16.37
C TYR A 254 1.59 17.30 -16.76
N CYS A 255 1.06 16.67 -17.80
CA CYS A 255 1.54 15.35 -18.26
C CYS A 255 3.02 15.41 -18.64
N TRP A 256 3.45 16.46 -19.34
CA TRP A 256 4.84 16.63 -19.78
C TRP A 256 5.83 16.76 -18.60
N ILE A 257 5.52 17.62 -17.62
CA ILE A 257 6.34 17.81 -16.41
C ILE A 257 6.53 16.48 -15.68
N TRP A 258 5.42 15.75 -15.44
CA TRP A 258 5.49 14.49 -14.70
C TRP A 258 6.13 13.36 -15.48
N MET A 259 5.90 13.27 -16.80
CA MET A 259 6.62 12.32 -17.65
C MET A 259 8.14 12.54 -17.56
N PHE A 260 8.59 13.79 -17.62
CA PHE A 260 10.00 14.13 -17.50
C PHE A 260 10.55 13.82 -16.10
N TYR A 261 9.79 14.13 -15.06
CA TYR A 261 10.13 13.82 -13.67
C TYR A 261 10.33 12.31 -13.47
N PHE A 262 9.37 11.46 -13.88
CA PHE A 262 9.50 10.00 -13.73
C PHE A 262 10.63 9.41 -14.58
N LYS A 263 10.97 10.03 -15.72
CA LYS A 263 12.06 9.55 -16.60
C LYS A 263 13.45 9.93 -16.09
N ARG A 264 13.62 11.14 -15.53
CA ARG A 264 14.96 11.68 -15.17
C ARG A 264 15.27 11.72 -13.66
N SER A 265 14.27 11.64 -12.78
CA SER A 265 14.50 11.79 -11.34
C SER A 265 15.28 10.63 -10.74
N LYS A 266 16.49 10.90 -10.21
CA LYS A 266 17.30 9.94 -9.45
C LYS A 266 16.55 9.44 -8.21
N ARG A 267 15.84 10.34 -7.51
CA ARG A 267 15.05 10.00 -6.30
C ARG A 267 13.93 9.01 -6.58
N VAL A 268 13.28 9.13 -7.74
CA VAL A 268 12.24 8.17 -8.15
C VAL A 268 12.87 6.80 -8.39
N LYS A 269 13.99 6.75 -9.10
CA LYS A 269 14.72 5.48 -9.31
C LYS A 269 15.14 4.86 -7.98
N GLU A 270 15.79 5.62 -7.11
CA GLU A 270 16.23 5.18 -5.78
C GLU A 270 15.08 4.66 -4.91
N TYR A 271 13.91 5.32 -4.93
CA TYR A 271 12.75 4.88 -4.17
C TYR A 271 12.17 3.55 -4.68
N TYR A 272 12.17 3.34 -5.99
CA TYR A 272 11.60 2.13 -6.62
C TYR A 272 12.62 1.01 -6.88
N SER A 273 13.93 1.25 -6.72
CA SER A 273 15.01 0.28 -6.90
C SER A 273 15.45 -0.43 -5.61
N VAL A 274 14.79 -0.17 -4.48
CA VAL A 274 15.21 -0.67 -3.14
C VAL A 274 15.18 -2.19 -3.04
N ASP A 275 14.30 -2.88 -3.76
CA ASP A 275 14.17 -4.34 -3.67
C ASP A 275 15.24 -5.10 -4.47
N GLY A 276 15.99 -4.43 -5.36
CA GLY A 276 17.05 -5.08 -6.15
C GLY A 276 18.29 -5.49 -5.34
N ARG A 277 18.54 -4.86 -4.19
CA ARG A 277 19.73 -5.15 -3.38
C ARG A 277 19.65 -6.42 -2.53
N TYR A 278 18.47 -7.04 -2.40
CA TYR A 278 18.34 -8.32 -1.71
C TYR A 278 18.70 -9.52 -2.59
N HIS A 279 18.58 -9.40 -3.92
CA HIS A 279 18.90 -10.52 -4.81
C HIS A 279 20.39 -10.66 -5.14
N GLU A 280 21.16 -9.57 -5.08
CA GLU A 280 22.59 -9.63 -5.42
C GLU A 280 23.46 -10.21 -4.28
N ASN A 281 22.99 -10.14 -3.03
CA ASN A 281 23.70 -10.71 -1.88
C ASN A 281 23.24 -12.13 -1.50
N ALA A 282 22.03 -12.55 -1.88
CA ALA A 282 21.53 -13.91 -1.61
C ALA A 282 22.24 -14.99 -2.46
N GLY A 283 22.93 -14.60 -3.55
CA GLY A 283 23.72 -15.53 -4.37
C GLY A 283 25.13 -15.82 -3.82
N ALA A 284 25.60 -15.08 -2.80
CA ALA A 284 26.95 -15.23 -2.26
C ALA A 284 27.01 -16.08 -0.97
N GLU A 285 25.89 -16.36 -0.31
CA GLU A 285 25.83 -17.10 0.96
C GLU A 285 25.57 -18.62 0.82
N CYS A 286 25.28 -19.13 -0.38
CA CYS A 286 25.01 -20.56 -0.58
C CYS A 286 26.27 -21.44 -0.81
N ALA A 287 27.47 -20.93 -0.55
CA ALA A 287 28.73 -21.67 -0.78
C ALA A 287 29.55 -21.98 0.49
N SER A 288 29.04 -21.71 1.70
CA SER A 288 29.68 -22.13 2.95
C SER A 288 28.77 -23.07 3.71
N GLY A 289 29.09 -24.36 3.66
CA GLY A 289 28.33 -25.42 4.30
C GLY A 289 28.41 -25.43 5.83
N ASN A 290 27.47 -26.19 6.39
CA ASN A 290 27.45 -26.79 7.72
C ASN A 290 27.64 -25.84 8.91
N ASP A 291 26.55 -25.20 9.32
CA ASP A 291 26.25 -25.15 10.76
C ASP A 291 24.73 -25.11 10.98
N VAL A 292 24.22 -26.16 11.64
CA VAL A 292 22.82 -26.33 12.01
C VAL A 292 22.57 -25.52 13.27
N GLY A 293 22.36 -24.21 13.10
CA GLY A 293 21.91 -23.33 14.17
C GLY A 293 20.43 -23.56 14.48
N VAL A 294 20.17 -24.32 15.53
CA VAL A 294 18.82 -24.54 16.10
C VAL A 294 18.32 -23.21 16.68
N TYR A 295 17.42 -22.53 15.97
CA TYR A 295 16.72 -21.36 16.50
C TYR A 295 15.65 -21.83 17.51
N SER A 296 15.93 -21.65 18.80
CA SER A 296 14.96 -21.76 19.88
C SER A 296 14.02 -20.54 19.87
N GLN A 297 12.80 -20.74 19.36
CA GLN A 297 11.73 -19.75 19.46
C GLN A 297 11.22 -19.68 20.91
N PRO A 298 10.95 -18.47 21.46
CA PRO A 298 10.29 -18.35 22.75
C PRO A 298 8.88 -18.95 22.64
N SER A 299 8.66 -20.00 23.43
CA SER A 299 7.39 -20.69 23.61
C SER A 299 6.40 -19.76 24.29
N ASN A 300 5.77 -18.88 23.51
CA ASN A 300 4.45 -18.38 23.88
C ASN A 300 3.51 -19.57 23.74
N GLU A 301 3.11 -20.16 24.88
CA GLU A 301 2.01 -21.10 25.02
C GLU A 301 0.72 -20.42 24.55
N LEU A 302 0.57 -20.31 23.23
CA LEU A 302 -0.71 -20.03 22.61
C LEU A 302 -1.46 -21.35 22.67
N SER A 303 -2.34 -21.49 23.67
CA SER A 303 -3.20 -22.64 23.86
C SER A 303 -3.85 -23.01 22.52
N SER A 304 -3.43 -24.14 21.95
CA SER A 304 -3.83 -24.72 20.66
C SER A 304 -5.25 -25.29 20.69
N THR A 305 -6.14 -24.72 21.49
CA THR A 305 -7.57 -24.99 21.35
C THR A 305 -7.97 -24.46 19.99
N GLY A 306 -8.13 -25.37 19.01
CA GLY A 306 -8.51 -25.10 17.63
C GLY A 306 -9.89 -24.44 17.55
N LYS A 307 -9.97 -23.18 17.98
CA LYS A 307 -11.09 -22.32 17.71
C LYS A 307 -11.08 -22.09 16.21
N GLU A 308 -11.99 -22.78 15.53
CA GLU A 308 -12.40 -22.43 14.17
C GLU A 308 -12.48 -20.90 14.08
N ARG A 309 -11.83 -20.35 13.05
CA ARG A 309 -11.81 -18.91 12.83
C ARG A 309 -13.25 -18.48 12.54
N GLU A 310 -13.97 -18.02 13.57
CA GLU A 310 -15.32 -17.48 13.41
C GLU A 310 -15.24 -16.16 12.64
N PHE A 311 -15.43 -16.24 11.32
CA PHE A 311 -15.50 -15.06 10.48
C PHE A 311 -16.89 -14.46 10.58
N ARG A 312 -16.98 -13.29 11.23
CA ARG A 312 -18.20 -12.48 11.25
C ARG A 312 -18.64 -12.16 9.82
N ILE A 313 -19.95 -12.29 9.57
CA ILE A 313 -20.60 -11.97 8.30
C ILE A 313 -20.15 -10.57 7.85
N PRO A 314 -19.79 -10.38 6.56
CA PRO A 314 -19.35 -9.08 6.07
C PRO A 314 -20.42 -8.02 6.33
N ILE A 315 -20.06 -7.01 7.12
CA ILE A 315 -20.93 -5.90 7.55
C ILE A 315 -21.57 -5.16 6.36
N VAL A 316 -20.97 -5.25 5.16
CA VAL A 316 -21.54 -4.78 3.89
C VAL A 316 -22.97 -5.29 3.67
N ALA A 317 -23.26 -6.55 4.03
CA ALA A 317 -24.60 -7.13 3.92
C ALA A 317 -25.62 -6.45 4.84
N PHE A 318 -25.19 -5.87 5.95
CA PHE A 318 -26.04 -5.14 6.89
C PHE A 318 -26.15 -3.65 6.57
N ILE A 319 -25.08 -3.04 6.06
CA ILE A 319 -25.07 -1.60 5.71
C ILE A 319 -25.98 -1.33 4.50
N SER A 320 -26.02 -2.25 3.52
CA SER A 320 -26.82 -2.04 2.30
C SER A 320 -28.32 -1.85 2.56
N PRO A 321 -29.01 -2.70 3.35
CA PRO A 321 -30.42 -2.48 3.70
C PRO A 321 -30.65 -1.14 4.42
N VAL A 322 -29.75 -0.75 5.32
CA VAL A 322 -29.86 0.52 6.05
C VAL A 322 -29.74 1.71 5.10
N ILE A 323 -28.77 1.69 4.18
CA ILE A 323 -28.62 2.72 3.15
C ILE A 323 -29.87 2.79 2.27
N MET A 324 -30.40 1.64 1.84
CA MET A 324 -31.65 1.55 1.06
C MET A 324 -32.83 2.20 1.81
N VAL A 325 -33.03 1.87 3.09
CA VAL A 325 -34.10 2.43 3.92
C VAL A 325 -33.94 3.94 4.09
N LEU A 326 -32.71 4.43 4.32
CA LEU A 326 -32.43 5.86 4.45
C LEU A 326 -32.69 6.61 3.14
N ILE A 327 -32.29 6.05 2.01
CA ILE A 327 -32.55 6.63 0.69
C ILE A 327 -34.06 6.68 0.42
N TYR A 328 -34.77 5.58 0.68
CA TYR A 328 -36.22 5.52 0.50
C TYR A 328 -36.96 6.51 1.42
N ALA A 329 -36.57 6.59 2.69
CA ALA A 329 -37.12 7.58 3.61
C ALA A 329 -36.87 9.02 3.13
N GLY A 330 -35.67 9.31 2.63
CA GLY A 330 -35.35 10.60 2.02
C GLY A 330 -36.21 10.92 0.80
N TYR A 331 -36.46 9.93 -0.06
CA TYR A 331 -37.37 10.05 -1.20
C TYR A 331 -38.81 10.36 -0.76
N VAL A 332 -39.35 9.60 0.18
CA VAL A 332 -40.72 9.80 0.70
C VAL A 332 -40.87 11.18 1.34
N VAL A 333 -39.88 11.61 2.13
CA VAL A 333 -39.90 12.94 2.75
C VAL A 333 -39.90 14.03 1.68
N ALA A 334 -39.00 13.97 0.70
CA ALA A 334 -38.96 14.94 -0.39
C ALA A 334 -40.30 15.02 -1.14
N SER A 335 -40.83 13.86 -1.52
CA SER A 335 -42.14 13.72 -2.19
C SER A 335 -43.29 14.32 -1.37
N SER A 336 -43.30 14.10 -0.05
CA SER A 336 -44.35 14.62 0.83
C SER A 336 -44.29 16.14 1.03
N THR A 337 -43.11 16.74 0.85
CA THR A 337 -42.91 18.19 1.00
C THR A 337 -43.21 18.98 -0.29
N GLY A 338 -43.51 18.31 -1.40
CA GLY A 338 -43.64 18.93 -2.72
C GLY A 338 -42.34 19.55 -3.24
N ASN A 339 -41.20 19.18 -2.64
CA ASN A 339 -39.87 19.60 -3.05
C ASN A 339 -39.22 18.49 -3.88
N ASP A 340 -39.92 18.11 -4.95
CA ASP A 340 -39.58 16.96 -5.79
C ASP A 340 -38.43 17.27 -6.75
N GLY A 341 -37.94 18.52 -6.79
CA GLY A 341 -37.00 19.01 -7.82
C GLY A 341 -35.81 18.08 -8.06
N ILE A 342 -35.21 17.54 -7.00
CA ILE A 342 -34.09 16.58 -7.13
C ILE A 342 -34.51 15.28 -7.81
N PHE A 343 -35.67 14.77 -7.44
CA PHE A 343 -36.17 13.51 -7.96
C PHE A 343 -36.78 13.66 -9.35
N ASP A 344 -37.46 14.77 -9.63
CA ASP A 344 -38.00 15.10 -10.95
C ASP A 344 -36.93 15.18 -12.02
N SER A 345 -35.80 15.83 -11.73
CA SER A 345 -34.66 15.87 -12.65
C SER A 345 -33.97 14.53 -12.80
N LEU A 346 -34.02 13.65 -11.79
CA LEU A 346 -33.48 12.30 -11.88
C LEU A 346 -34.39 11.34 -12.66
N LYS A 347 -35.72 11.55 -12.69
CA LYS A 347 -36.67 10.68 -13.39
C LYS A 347 -36.23 10.27 -14.80
N PRO A 348 -35.94 11.19 -15.74
CA PRO A 348 -35.66 10.84 -17.14
C PRO A 348 -34.36 10.05 -17.31
N VAL A 349 -33.40 10.19 -16.39
CA VAL A 349 -32.08 9.53 -16.47
C VAL A 349 -31.95 8.34 -15.51
N SER A 350 -32.87 8.19 -14.55
CA SER A 350 -32.79 7.23 -13.46
C SER A 350 -32.62 5.80 -13.95
N PHE A 351 -33.42 5.38 -14.95
CA PHE A 351 -33.35 4.04 -15.50
C PHE A 351 -32.00 3.75 -16.18
N ASN A 352 -31.49 4.70 -16.99
CA ASN A 352 -30.20 4.55 -17.67
C ASN A 352 -29.04 4.49 -16.68
N VAL A 353 -29.05 5.35 -15.65
CA VAL A 353 -28.03 5.33 -14.60
C VAL A 353 -28.13 4.05 -13.77
N PHE A 354 -29.34 3.55 -13.49
CA PHE A 354 -29.54 2.25 -12.86
C PHE A 354 -28.92 1.11 -13.68
N LEU A 355 -29.23 1.01 -14.98
CA LEU A 355 -28.67 -0.02 -15.85
C LEU A 355 -27.13 0.03 -15.89
N PHE A 356 -26.56 1.24 -15.94
CA PHE A 356 -25.11 1.43 -15.88
C PHE A 356 -24.52 0.94 -14.55
N CYS A 357 -25.16 1.26 -13.42
CA CYS A 357 -24.73 0.81 -12.11
C CYS A 357 -24.77 -0.72 -12.00
N GLU A 358 -25.83 -1.36 -12.49
CA GLU A 358 -25.97 -2.81 -12.49
C GLU A 358 -24.90 -3.50 -13.35
N LEU A 359 -24.65 -3.01 -14.57
CA LEU A 359 -23.58 -3.52 -15.42
C LEU A 359 -22.20 -3.36 -14.77
N ALA A 360 -21.94 -2.21 -14.14
CA ALA A 360 -20.69 -1.96 -13.41
C ALA A 360 -20.53 -2.89 -12.21
N LEU A 361 -21.60 -3.11 -11.42
CA LEU A 361 -21.62 -4.05 -10.30
C LEU A 361 -21.29 -5.47 -10.77
N LEU A 362 -21.97 -5.96 -11.82
CA LEU A 362 -21.72 -7.27 -12.38
C LEU A 362 -20.27 -7.42 -12.88
N ALA A 363 -19.74 -6.43 -13.59
CA ALA A 363 -18.36 -6.43 -14.07
C ALA A 363 -17.35 -6.48 -12.92
N ILE A 364 -17.58 -5.72 -11.84
CA ILE A 364 -16.72 -5.72 -10.66
C ILE A 364 -16.78 -7.08 -9.96
N ILE A 365 -17.97 -7.65 -9.75
CA ILE A 365 -18.15 -8.96 -9.10
C ILE A 365 -17.45 -10.05 -9.90
N VAL A 366 -17.65 -10.10 -11.22
CA VAL A 366 -17.02 -11.09 -12.10
C VAL A 366 -15.50 -10.93 -12.11
N TYR A 367 -14.99 -9.71 -12.18
CA TYR A 367 -13.56 -9.42 -12.12
C TYR A 367 -12.93 -9.87 -10.79
N SER A 368 -13.54 -9.47 -9.67
CA SER A 368 -13.09 -9.82 -8.33
C SER A 368 -13.12 -11.33 -8.09
N LYS A 369 -14.20 -11.99 -8.52
CA LYS A 369 -14.30 -13.45 -8.49
C LYS A 369 -13.17 -14.10 -9.28
N LYS A 370 -12.97 -13.68 -10.54
CA LYS A 370 -11.94 -14.27 -11.41
C LYS A 370 -10.55 -14.17 -10.78
N GLN A 371 -10.22 -13.02 -10.18
CA GLN A 371 -8.93 -12.87 -9.47
C GLN A 371 -8.78 -13.82 -8.28
N LEU A 372 -9.84 -14.02 -7.50
CA LEU A 372 -9.82 -14.96 -6.37
C LEU A 372 -9.74 -16.42 -6.85
N ASP A 373 -10.48 -16.77 -7.89
CA ASP A 373 -10.50 -18.12 -8.46
C ASP A 373 -9.14 -18.48 -9.09
N ASP A 374 -8.56 -17.57 -9.88
CA ASP A 374 -7.23 -17.74 -10.47
C ASP A 374 -6.16 -17.90 -9.37
N PHE A 375 -6.26 -17.12 -8.29
CA PHE A 375 -5.38 -17.26 -7.13
C PHE A 375 -5.54 -18.62 -6.43
N LEU A 376 -6.78 -19.03 -6.14
CA LEU A 376 -7.07 -20.29 -5.43
C LEU A 376 -6.67 -21.52 -6.23
N LYS A 377 -6.74 -21.47 -7.56
CA LYS A 377 -6.25 -22.54 -8.44
C LYS A 377 -4.74 -22.66 -8.41
N LEU A 378 -4.04 -21.52 -8.38
CA LEU A 378 -2.58 -21.47 -8.39
C LEU A 378 -1.99 -21.84 -7.02
N TYR A 379 -2.65 -21.40 -5.93
CA TYR A 379 -2.19 -21.59 -4.56
C TYR A 379 -3.32 -22.15 -3.67
N PRO A 380 -3.63 -23.46 -3.77
CA PRO A 380 -4.65 -24.08 -2.93
C PRO A 380 -4.22 -24.17 -1.45
N VAL A 381 -2.92 -24.10 -1.16
CA VAL A 381 -2.32 -24.08 0.18
C VAL A 381 -1.14 -23.10 0.18
N ILE A 382 -1.00 -22.31 1.24
CA ILE A 382 0.11 -21.35 1.38
C ILE A 382 1.32 -22.08 1.99
N ASN A 383 2.32 -22.37 1.17
CA ASN A 383 3.54 -23.09 1.58
C ASN A 383 4.78 -22.18 1.67
N ASP A 384 4.77 -21.09 0.92
CA ASP A 384 5.92 -20.24 0.70
C ASP A 384 5.55 -18.75 0.82
N ARG A 385 6.56 -17.90 0.96
CA ARG A 385 6.38 -16.46 1.12
C ARG A 385 5.91 -15.77 -0.17
N GLU A 386 6.20 -16.34 -1.34
CA GLU A 386 5.84 -15.77 -2.63
C GLU A 386 4.32 -15.79 -2.82
N SER A 387 3.68 -16.94 -2.54
CA SER A 387 2.22 -17.09 -2.57
C SER A 387 1.50 -16.09 -1.66
N LEU A 388 2.08 -15.77 -0.50
CA LEU A 388 1.56 -14.77 0.45
C LEU A 388 1.71 -13.33 -0.08
N VAL A 389 2.78 -13.03 -0.83
CA VAL A 389 2.95 -11.74 -1.53
C VAL A 389 1.91 -11.59 -2.63
N VAL A 390 1.65 -12.64 -3.42
CA VAL A 390 0.62 -12.65 -4.46
C VAL A 390 -0.77 -12.46 -3.83
N LEU A 391 -1.07 -13.18 -2.74
CA LEU A 391 -2.32 -13.04 -2.00
C LEU A 391 -2.53 -11.58 -1.54
N ARG A 392 -1.49 -10.96 -0.96
CA ARG A 392 -1.55 -9.56 -0.50
C ARG A 392 -1.92 -8.61 -1.63
N ALA A 393 -1.39 -8.81 -2.83
CA ALA A 393 -1.71 -7.99 -3.99
C ALA A 393 -3.16 -8.20 -4.45
N VAL A 394 -3.63 -9.46 -4.49
CA VAL A 394 -5.01 -9.83 -4.84
C VAL A 394 -6.01 -9.23 -3.85
N LEU A 395 -5.77 -9.38 -2.54
CA LEU A 395 -6.63 -8.84 -1.49
C LEU A 395 -6.66 -7.30 -1.51
N LYS A 396 -5.54 -6.65 -1.80
CA LYS A 396 -5.48 -5.19 -1.97
C LYS A 396 -6.34 -4.72 -3.14
N ASN A 397 -6.27 -5.41 -4.27
CA ASN A 397 -7.13 -5.11 -5.43
C ASN A 397 -8.61 -5.32 -5.09
N ASN A 398 -8.96 -6.44 -4.45
CA ASN A 398 -10.33 -6.72 -4.04
C ASN A 398 -10.87 -5.73 -3.01
N SER A 399 -10.02 -5.21 -2.12
CA SER A 399 -10.45 -4.16 -1.17
C SER A 399 -10.88 -2.88 -1.87
N PHE A 400 -10.26 -2.52 -3.00
CA PHE A 400 -10.67 -1.37 -3.80
C PHE A 400 -11.96 -1.67 -4.58
N SER A 401 -12.07 -2.86 -5.16
CA SER A 401 -13.31 -3.33 -5.79
C SER A 401 -14.49 -3.28 -4.83
N ALA A 402 -14.31 -3.63 -3.56
CA ALA A 402 -15.37 -3.55 -2.55
C ALA A 402 -15.86 -2.11 -2.31
N VAL A 403 -14.98 -1.12 -2.33
CA VAL A 403 -15.37 0.30 -2.20
C VAL A 403 -16.18 0.75 -3.43
N LEU A 404 -15.73 0.37 -4.63
CA LEU A 404 -16.49 0.66 -5.87
C LEU A 404 -17.84 -0.05 -5.88
N LEU A 405 -17.88 -1.29 -5.43
CA LEU A 405 -19.11 -2.08 -5.29
C LEU A 405 -20.10 -1.36 -4.36
N MET A 406 -19.65 -0.86 -3.20
CA MET A 406 -20.48 -0.08 -2.29
C MET A 406 -21.00 1.22 -2.93
N PHE A 407 -20.15 1.91 -3.70
CA PHE A 407 -20.54 3.13 -4.41
C PHE A 407 -21.64 2.87 -5.44
N PHE A 408 -21.45 1.89 -6.33
CA PHE A 408 -22.45 1.53 -7.34
C PHE A 408 -23.71 0.93 -6.74
N LEU A 409 -23.60 0.21 -5.61
CA LEU A 409 -24.77 -0.31 -4.91
C LEU A 409 -25.61 0.82 -4.31
N GLY A 410 -24.98 1.82 -3.71
CA GLY A 410 -25.69 3.00 -3.19
C GLY A 410 -26.34 3.85 -4.30
N LEU A 411 -25.60 4.08 -5.38
CA LEU A 411 -26.12 4.84 -6.53
C LEU A 411 -27.24 4.08 -7.27
N GLY A 412 -27.05 2.77 -7.49
CA GLY A 412 -28.06 1.90 -8.08
C GLY A 412 -29.30 1.76 -7.22
N ALA A 413 -29.15 1.68 -5.90
CA ALA A 413 -30.28 1.70 -4.97
C ALA A 413 -31.11 2.99 -5.11
N LEU A 414 -30.44 4.14 -5.11
CA LEU A 414 -31.10 5.44 -5.31
C LEU A 414 -31.87 5.50 -6.62
N THR A 415 -31.22 5.14 -7.73
CA THR A 415 -31.88 5.22 -9.04
C THR A 415 -32.97 4.17 -9.21
N SER A 416 -32.83 2.97 -8.62
CA SER A 416 -33.88 1.96 -8.64
C SER A 416 -35.17 2.42 -7.97
N ILE A 417 -35.07 3.12 -6.82
CA ILE A 417 -36.23 3.65 -6.09
C ILE A 417 -36.93 4.72 -6.94
N VAL A 418 -36.14 5.65 -7.51
CA VAL A 418 -36.68 6.71 -8.36
C VAL A 418 -37.34 6.13 -9.60
N THR A 419 -36.73 5.13 -10.23
CA THR A 419 -37.32 4.47 -11.39
C THR A 419 -38.61 3.76 -10.97
N ILE A 420 -38.61 2.90 -9.95
CA ILE A 420 -39.82 2.15 -9.54
C ILE A 420 -40.98 3.11 -9.20
N ALA A 421 -40.70 4.23 -8.55
CA ALA A 421 -41.74 5.18 -8.17
C ALA A 421 -42.35 5.97 -9.35
N ASN A 422 -41.65 6.05 -10.49
CA ASN A 422 -42.04 6.86 -11.64
C ASN A 422 -42.20 6.08 -12.95
N ALA A 423 -41.87 4.79 -12.93
CA ALA A 423 -41.78 3.94 -14.10
C ALA A 423 -43.14 3.53 -14.65
N THR A 424 -43.16 3.22 -15.94
CA THR A 424 -44.18 2.35 -16.53
C THR A 424 -44.06 0.94 -15.96
N ASP A 425 -45.16 0.17 -15.93
CA ASP A 425 -45.19 -1.18 -15.32
C ASP A 425 -44.02 -2.08 -15.80
N SER A 426 -43.55 -1.93 -17.04
CA SER A 426 -42.44 -2.71 -17.62
C SER A 426 -41.06 -2.36 -17.05
N GLU A 427 -40.74 -1.07 -16.86
CA GLU A 427 -39.45 -0.64 -16.32
C GLU A 427 -39.29 -1.07 -14.86
N GLY A 428 -40.35 -0.96 -14.06
CA GLY A 428 -40.35 -1.41 -12.67
C GLY A 428 -40.08 -2.92 -12.53
N ILE A 429 -40.65 -3.74 -13.44
CA ILE A 429 -40.39 -5.18 -13.51
C ILE A 429 -38.92 -5.45 -13.88
N ILE A 430 -38.37 -4.73 -14.86
CA ILE A 430 -36.96 -4.88 -15.28
C ILE A 430 -36.00 -4.53 -14.13
N VAL A 431 -36.22 -3.39 -13.48
CA VAL A 431 -35.41 -2.95 -12.33
C VAL A 431 -35.44 -4.00 -11.22
N SER A 432 -36.63 -4.47 -10.86
CA SER A 432 -36.81 -5.51 -9.84
C SER A 432 -36.09 -6.81 -10.21
N GLY A 433 -36.21 -7.26 -11.46
CA GLY A 433 -35.54 -8.44 -11.97
C GLY A 433 -34.01 -8.33 -11.93
N LEU A 434 -33.46 -7.17 -12.29
CA LEU A 434 -32.01 -6.90 -12.25
C LEU A 434 -31.48 -6.82 -10.81
N CYS A 435 -32.22 -6.22 -9.88
CA CYS A 435 -31.82 -6.23 -8.46
C CYS A 435 -31.78 -7.66 -7.89
N LEU A 436 -32.75 -8.52 -8.24
CA LEU A 436 -32.73 -9.94 -7.87
C LEU A 436 -31.50 -10.66 -8.47
N LEU A 437 -31.19 -10.37 -9.73
CA LEU A 437 -30.01 -10.91 -10.42
C LEU A 437 -28.72 -10.50 -9.68
N ALA A 438 -28.55 -9.21 -9.35
CA ALA A 438 -27.39 -8.70 -8.63
C ALA A 438 -27.19 -9.38 -7.27
N MET A 439 -28.28 -9.60 -6.52
CA MET A 439 -28.25 -10.38 -5.29
C MET A 439 -27.79 -11.82 -5.52
N GLY A 440 -28.23 -12.46 -6.60
CA GLY A 440 -27.75 -13.78 -7.01
C GLY A 440 -26.25 -13.81 -7.29
N PHE A 441 -25.71 -12.79 -7.98
CA PHE A 441 -24.27 -12.66 -8.23
C PHE A 441 -23.46 -12.42 -6.95
N MET A 442 -23.99 -11.63 -6.01
CA MET A 442 -23.36 -11.42 -4.69
C MET A 442 -23.32 -12.71 -3.86
N ALA A 443 -24.43 -13.47 -3.87
CA ALA A 443 -24.47 -14.79 -3.24
C ALA A 443 -23.50 -15.77 -3.90
N TRP A 444 -23.32 -15.70 -5.22
CA TRP A 444 -22.36 -16.51 -5.97
C TRP A 444 -20.89 -16.15 -5.74
N TYR A 445 -20.59 -14.88 -5.45
CA TYR A 445 -19.24 -14.41 -5.12
C TYR A 445 -18.81 -14.81 -3.71
N THR A 446 -19.73 -14.73 -2.74
CA THR A 446 -19.47 -14.95 -1.30
C THR A 446 -18.67 -16.23 -0.97
N PRO A 447 -18.96 -17.42 -1.56
CA PRO A 447 -18.20 -18.64 -1.29
C PRO A 447 -16.70 -18.55 -1.61
N TYR A 448 -16.30 -17.74 -2.60
CA TYR A 448 -14.89 -17.57 -2.95
C TYR A 448 -14.15 -16.75 -1.90
N GLU A 449 -14.81 -15.73 -1.35
CA GLU A 449 -14.29 -14.96 -0.23
C GLU A 449 -14.04 -15.86 0.99
N GLN A 450 -14.99 -16.76 1.28
CA GLN A 450 -14.87 -17.72 2.38
C GLN A 450 -13.75 -18.74 2.15
N LYS A 451 -13.59 -19.26 0.92
CA LYS A 451 -12.48 -20.17 0.58
C LYS A 451 -11.11 -19.53 0.84
N VAL A 452 -10.95 -18.25 0.49
CA VAL A 452 -9.69 -17.52 0.75
C VAL A 452 -9.45 -17.32 2.25
N LYS A 453 -10.52 -17.08 3.03
CA LYS A 453 -10.42 -16.98 4.50
C LYS A 453 -10.06 -18.31 5.17
N GLN A 454 -10.42 -19.43 4.54
CA GLN A 454 -10.16 -20.80 5.00
C GLN A 454 -8.86 -21.40 4.43
N LEU A 455 -8.04 -20.63 3.71
CA LEU A 455 -6.74 -21.10 3.22
C LEU A 455 -5.88 -21.63 4.38
N LYS A 456 -5.47 -22.89 4.25
CA LYS A 456 -4.53 -23.54 5.17
C LYS A 456 -3.11 -23.06 4.85
N CYS A 457 -2.31 -22.89 5.89
CA CYS A 457 -0.89 -22.59 5.78
C CYS A 457 -0.12 -23.75 6.42
N THR A 458 0.86 -24.31 5.70
CA THR A 458 1.68 -25.41 6.21
C THR A 458 2.79 -24.93 7.14
N ASN A 459 3.19 -23.67 7.02
CA ASN A 459 4.25 -23.07 7.82
C ASN A 459 3.65 -22.18 8.92
N GLU A 460 3.88 -22.55 10.18
CA GLU A 460 3.36 -21.86 11.36
C GLU A 460 3.80 -20.38 11.44
N SER A 461 5.00 -20.06 10.94
CA SER A 461 5.49 -18.67 10.91
C SER A 461 4.70 -17.81 9.90
N LEU A 462 4.36 -18.37 8.73
CA LEU A 462 3.59 -17.70 7.70
C LEU A 462 2.11 -17.62 8.06
N GLU A 463 1.59 -18.57 8.84
CA GLU A 463 0.21 -18.56 9.30
C GLU A 463 -0.10 -17.28 10.10
N LYS A 464 0.81 -16.86 10.98
CA LYS A 464 0.67 -15.60 11.73
C LYS A 464 0.56 -14.40 10.79
N GLU A 465 1.39 -14.34 9.74
CA GLU A 465 1.34 -13.26 8.76
C GLU A 465 0.05 -13.30 7.91
N LEU A 466 -0.38 -14.51 7.52
CA LEU A 466 -1.63 -14.74 6.78
C LEU A 466 -2.84 -14.25 7.58
N VAL A 467 -2.93 -14.59 8.87
CA VAL A 467 -4.01 -14.12 9.76
C VAL A 467 -4.04 -12.60 9.85
N VAL A 468 -2.87 -11.95 9.97
CA VAL A 468 -2.79 -10.48 9.99
C VAL A 468 -3.26 -9.87 8.66
N ILE A 469 -2.89 -10.47 7.53
CA ILE A 469 -3.31 -9.99 6.20
C ILE A 469 -4.82 -10.14 6.02
N LEU A 470 -5.38 -11.31 6.33
CA LEU A 470 -6.81 -11.58 6.23
C LEU A 470 -7.62 -10.71 7.19
N GLY A 471 -7.13 -10.52 8.43
CA GLY A 471 -7.74 -9.62 9.40
C GLY A 471 -7.75 -8.16 8.94
N LYS A 472 -6.64 -7.68 8.35
CA LYS A 472 -6.58 -6.34 7.75
C LYS A 472 -7.53 -6.20 6.56
N TRP A 473 -7.70 -7.23 5.74
CA TRP A 473 -8.62 -7.18 4.62
C TRP A 473 -10.08 -7.07 5.07
N GLY A 474 -10.48 -7.86 6.08
CA GLY A 474 -11.83 -7.76 6.66
C GLY A 474 -12.10 -6.43 7.37
N ASN A 475 -11.12 -5.88 8.08
CA ASN A 475 -11.31 -4.68 8.93
C ASN A 475 -11.02 -3.35 8.23
N LYS A 476 -10.27 -3.32 7.11
CA LYS A 476 -9.85 -2.07 6.45
C LYS A 476 -11.00 -1.24 5.89
N VAL A 477 -12.15 -1.84 5.62
CA VAL A 477 -13.33 -1.11 5.14
C VAL A 477 -13.89 -0.19 6.24
N ILE A 478 -13.57 -0.45 7.52
CA ILE A 478 -14.20 0.23 8.66
C ILE A 478 -13.20 1.05 9.49
N ALA A 479 -11.95 0.60 9.64
CA ALA A 479 -11.01 1.13 10.63
C ALA A 479 -10.32 2.48 10.29
N LYS A 480 -10.92 3.32 9.44
CA LYS A 480 -10.52 4.73 9.30
C LYS A 480 -11.72 5.64 9.61
N ARG A 481 -12.11 5.67 10.88
CA ARG A 481 -12.79 6.80 11.50
C ARG A 481 -12.15 7.08 12.83
#